data_AF-A0A1F8B9E0-F1
#
_entry.id   AF-A0A1F8B9E0-F1
#
_cell.length_a   1.000
_cell.length_b   1.000
_cell.length_c   1.000
_cell.angle_alpha   90.00
_cell.angle_beta   90.00
_cell.angle_gamma   90.00
#
_symmetry.space_group_name_H-M   'P 1'
#
loop_
_entity.id
_entity.type
_entity.pdbx_description
1 polymer ?
#
loop_
_entity_poly.entity_id
_entity_poly.type
_entity_poly.pdbx_seq_one_letter_code
_entity_poly.pdbx_strand_id
1 'polypeptide(L)'
;MTFPKGSEYEFNKWLVSEYLKCGSVDEVFKIHRYGIPVSYANYQRILDRWNIVKAAGPNNKLTEALEFLSHLAEHNIPFEKLYTKMPPSFRTSAATLYRVLSYIKEGVTRRVGTGLMITPWNSQEKILVGKDVSTPRIELGKPFGSITIPMGFSRKRDSREMAILRILQQEVFTDYVVNGKTPDIIPVRPKPFMFLDIVDVRVEVFWIKLPKIYSKMKCFSSYKLQDFKFMGIQKMMENKDNFRIGMKDVAKGYNKYIQLLGRNIATNPLFCKSDLNFLLTEAIKL
;
A
#
# COMPACT_ATOMS: atom_id res chain seq x y z
N MET A 1 -14.75 -3.96 28.33
CA MET A 1 -13.63 -3.42 27.53
C MET A 1 -12.65 -2.75 28.48
N THR A 2 -11.36 -3.06 28.35
CA THR A 2 -10.29 -2.53 29.20
C THR A 2 -9.34 -1.74 28.34
N PHE A 3 -9.51 -0.42 28.30
CA PHE A 3 -8.44 0.50 27.88
C PHE A 3 -7.47 0.71 29.06
N PRO A 4 -6.20 1.07 28.80
CA PRO A 4 -5.25 1.39 29.86
C PRO A 4 -5.81 2.45 30.82
N LYS A 5 -5.68 2.21 32.12
CA LYS A 5 -6.09 3.14 33.19
C LYS A 5 -4.85 3.65 33.93
N GLY A 6 -4.85 4.90 34.37
CA GLY A 6 -3.81 5.46 35.24
C GLY A 6 -2.59 6.08 34.55
N SER A 7 -2.52 6.09 33.21
CA SER A 7 -1.46 6.80 32.47
C SER A 7 -2.00 7.38 31.17
N GLU A 8 -1.96 8.71 31.02
CA GLU A 8 -2.34 9.40 29.78
C GLU A 8 -1.48 8.94 28.60
N TYR A 9 -0.17 8.72 28.85
CA TYR A 9 0.76 8.29 27.82
C TYR A 9 0.40 6.90 27.27
N GLU A 10 0.16 5.92 28.14
CA GLU A 10 -0.21 4.56 27.71
C GLU A 10 -1.58 4.53 27.03
N PHE A 11 -2.51 5.37 27.48
CA PHE A 11 -3.81 5.51 26.82
C PHE A 11 -3.67 6.14 25.42
N ASN A 12 -2.88 7.19 25.26
CA ASN A 12 -2.61 7.80 23.96
C ASN A 12 -1.88 6.84 23.02
N LYS A 13 -0.91 6.08 23.53
CA LYS A 13 -0.21 5.02 22.80
C LYS A 13 -1.17 3.94 22.32
N TRP A 14 -2.11 3.52 23.17
CA TRP A 14 -3.18 2.59 22.79
C TRP A 14 -4.05 3.16 21.66
N LEU A 15 -4.47 4.43 21.75
CA LEU A 15 -5.21 5.10 20.68
C LEU A 15 -4.44 5.10 19.36
N VAL A 16 -3.16 5.46 19.36
CA VAL A 16 -2.32 5.44 18.16
C VAL A 16 -2.25 4.03 17.55
N SER A 17 -2.07 3.00 18.38
CA SER A 17 -2.11 1.59 17.94
C SER A 17 -3.45 1.25 17.29
N GLU A 18 -4.57 1.57 17.93
CA GLU A 18 -5.90 1.29 17.39
C GLU A 18 -6.15 2.01 16.06
N TYR A 19 -5.70 3.25 15.94
CA TYR A 19 -5.76 3.99 14.68
C TYR A 19 -4.98 3.30 13.56
N LEU A 20 -3.75 2.85 13.84
CA LEU A 20 -2.90 2.19 12.83
C LEU A 20 -3.47 0.82 12.41
N LYS A 21 -4.17 0.11 13.31
CA LYS A 21 -4.92 -1.11 12.99
C LYS A 21 -6.13 -0.83 12.09
N CYS A 22 -6.96 0.15 12.47
CA CYS A 22 -8.27 0.36 11.84
C CYS A 22 -8.22 1.31 10.62
N GLY A 23 -7.17 2.12 10.51
CA GLY A 23 -6.94 3.06 9.40
C GLY A 23 -7.78 4.34 9.41
N SER A 24 -8.76 4.47 10.31
CA SER A 24 -9.53 5.71 10.51
C SER A 24 -10.04 5.83 11.93
N VAL A 25 -10.23 7.06 12.41
CA VAL A 25 -10.80 7.30 13.75
C VAL A 25 -12.25 6.79 13.80
N ASP A 26 -13.05 7.01 12.75
CA ASP A 26 -14.43 6.52 12.66
C ASP A 26 -14.52 5.01 12.89
N GLU A 27 -13.63 4.24 12.26
CA GLU A 27 -13.63 2.79 12.37
C GLU A 27 -13.25 2.33 13.78
N VAL A 28 -12.31 3.03 14.43
CA VAL A 28 -11.96 2.77 15.83
C VAL A 28 -13.18 3.00 16.73
N PHE A 29 -13.88 4.13 16.60
CA PHE A 29 -15.09 4.38 17.38
C PHE A 29 -16.18 3.33 17.10
N LYS A 30 -16.39 2.92 15.86
CA LYS A 30 -17.38 1.88 15.51
C LYS A 30 -17.07 0.54 16.16
N ILE A 31 -15.83 0.06 16.05
CA ILE A 31 -15.40 -1.21 16.63
C ILE A 31 -15.59 -1.21 18.16
N HIS A 32 -15.28 -0.09 18.80
CA HIS A 32 -15.43 0.10 20.24
C HIS A 32 -16.82 0.61 20.65
N ARG A 33 -17.83 0.53 19.76
CA ARG A 33 -19.23 0.94 20.02
C ARG A 33 -19.36 2.33 20.63
N TYR A 34 -18.53 3.26 20.18
CA TYR A 34 -18.43 4.63 20.67
C TYR A 34 -18.10 4.76 22.18
N GLY A 35 -17.62 3.69 22.82
CA GLY A 35 -17.30 3.64 24.26
C GLY A 35 -15.91 4.13 24.64
N ILE A 36 -15.18 4.80 23.72
CA ILE A 36 -13.84 5.31 23.99
C ILE A 36 -13.97 6.62 24.77
N PRO A 37 -13.28 6.80 25.91
CA PRO A 37 -13.43 7.96 26.77
C PRO A 37 -12.68 9.20 26.24
N VAL A 38 -12.76 9.48 24.94
CA VAL A 38 -12.27 10.71 24.32
C VAL A 38 -13.25 11.21 23.27
N SER A 39 -13.29 12.52 23.09
CA SER A 39 -13.98 13.09 21.93
C SER A 39 -13.20 12.81 20.66
N TYR A 40 -13.92 12.80 19.52
CA TYR A 40 -13.34 12.66 18.20
C TYR A 40 -12.23 13.68 17.94
N ALA A 41 -12.49 14.95 18.30
CA ALA A 41 -11.52 16.04 18.15
C ALA A 41 -10.26 15.82 18.99
N ASN A 42 -10.41 15.31 20.22
CA ASN A 42 -9.25 15.02 21.06
C ASN A 42 -8.41 13.87 20.51
N TYR A 43 -9.05 12.82 19.97
CA TYR A 43 -8.34 11.75 19.27
C TYR A 43 -7.50 12.30 18.11
N GLN A 44 -8.11 13.15 17.25
CA GLN A 44 -7.37 13.78 16.15
C GLN A 44 -6.15 14.57 16.62
N ARG A 45 -6.28 15.34 17.71
CA ARG A 45 -5.16 16.08 18.32
C ARG A 45 -4.05 15.17 18.86
N ILE A 46 -4.41 14.02 19.44
CA ILE A 46 -3.44 13.02 19.91
C ILE A 46 -2.63 12.46 18.74
N LEU A 47 -3.30 12.12 17.63
CA LEU A 47 -2.62 11.67 16.40
C LEU A 47 -1.68 12.73 15.84
N ASP A 48 -2.10 13.99 15.84
CA ASP A 48 -1.28 15.12 15.36
C ASP A 48 -0.05 15.33 16.27
N ARG A 49 -0.21 15.23 17.60
CA ARG A 49 0.90 15.29 18.57
C ARG A 49 1.89 14.13 18.38
N TRP A 50 1.40 12.95 18.01
CA TRP A 50 2.24 11.79 17.67
C TRP A 50 2.84 11.85 16.25
N ASN A 51 2.57 12.93 15.50
CA ASN A 51 3.00 13.10 14.12
C ASN A 51 2.50 11.98 13.17
N ILE A 52 1.29 11.46 13.39
CA ILE A 52 0.70 10.41 12.55
C ILE A 52 0.18 11.00 11.24
N VAL A 53 0.69 10.49 10.12
CA VAL A 53 0.16 10.83 8.80
C VAL A 53 -1.12 10.03 8.55
N LYS A 54 -2.24 10.72 8.72
CA LYS A 54 -3.59 10.14 8.57
C LYS A 54 -3.78 9.49 7.21
N ALA A 55 -4.55 8.40 7.15
CA ALA A 55 -4.81 7.67 5.91
C ALA A 55 -5.44 8.55 4.81
N ALA A 56 -5.26 8.15 3.55
CA ALA A 56 -5.78 8.88 2.40
C ALA A 56 -7.32 8.99 2.33
N GLY A 57 -8.03 8.27 3.21
CA GLY A 57 -9.48 8.12 3.21
C GLY A 57 -9.90 6.70 2.81
N PRO A 58 -11.20 6.35 2.90
CA PRO A 58 -11.68 5.03 2.52
C PRO A 58 -11.50 4.80 1.02
N ASN A 59 -10.60 3.87 0.66
CA ASN A 59 -10.33 3.48 -0.73
C ASN A 59 -10.88 2.10 -1.08
N ASN A 60 -11.72 1.53 -0.21
CA ASN A 60 -12.19 0.15 -0.30
C ASN A 60 -12.76 -0.19 -1.69
N LYS A 61 -13.63 0.67 -2.24
CA LYS A 61 -14.27 0.46 -3.57
C LYS A 61 -13.30 0.20 -4.74
N LEU A 62 -12.08 0.73 -4.67
CA LEU A 62 -11.10 0.49 -5.73
C LEU A 62 -10.45 -0.87 -5.61
N THR A 63 -10.19 -1.31 -4.39
CA THR A 63 -9.59 -2.61 -4.17
C THR A 63 -10.58 -3.69 -4.64
N GLU A 64 -11.89 -3.44 -4.47
CA GLU A 64 -12.94 -4.29 -5.06
C GLU A 64 -12.98 -4.26 -6.59
N ALA A 65 -12.84 -3.09 -7.18
CA ALA A 65 -12.74 -2.98 -8.63
C ALA A 65 -11.50 -3.70 -9.18
N LEU A 66 -10.35 -3.61 -8.51
CA LEU A 66 -9.12 -4.29 -8.91
C LEU A 66 -9.29 -5.82 -8.95
N GLU A 67 -9.94 -6.40 -7.94
CA GLU A 67 -10.20 -7.86 -7.91
C GLU A 67 -11.09 -8.32 -9.05
N PHE A 68 -12.23 -7.63 -9.17
CA PHE A 68 -13.22 -7.96 -10.18
C PHE A 68 -12.56 -7.95 -11.54
N LEU A 69 -11.74 -6.94 -11.80
CA LEU A 69 -11.00 -6.78 -13.05
C LEU A 69 -9.89 -7.82 -13.22
N SER A 70 -9.17 -8.18 -12.16
CA SER A 70 -8.21 -9.30 -12.21
C SER A 70 -8.89 -10.62 -12.56
N HIS A 71 -10.00 -10.97 -11.94
CA HIS A 71 -10.77 -12.17 -12.31
C HIS A 71 -11.35 -12.11 -13.71
N LEU A 72 -11.82 -10.93 -14.14
CA LEU A 72 -12.29 -10.70 -15.50
C LEU A 72 -11.18 -11.00 -16.51
N ALA A 73 -9.98 -10.50 -16.26
CA ALA A 73 -8.80 -10.70 -17.09
C ALA A 73 -8.28 -12.15 -17.07
N GLU A 74 -8.22 -12.79 -15.89
CA GLU A 74 -7.65 -14.13 -15.71
C GLU A 74 -8.57 -15.24 -16.24
N HIS A 75 -9.88 -15.10 -16.08
CA HIS A 75 -10.82 -16.17 -16.39
C HIS A 75 -11.61 -15.94 -17.68
N ASN A 76 -11.41 -14.78 -18.33
CA ASN A 76 -12.09 -14.38 -19.56
C ASN A 76 -13.62 -14.60 -19.48
N ILE A 77 -14.22 -14.28 -18.32
CA ILE A 77 -15.64 -14.44 -18.05
C ILE A 77 -16.36 -13.16 -18.51
N PRO A 78 -17.54 -13.23 -19.16
CA PRO A 78 -18.33 -12.04 -19.44
C PRO A 78 -18.62 -11.22 -18.18
N PHE A 79 -18.54 -9.90 -18.29
CA PHE A 79 -18.64 -8.96 -17.17
C PHE A 79 -19.88 -9.23 -16.30
N GLU A 80 -21.05 -9.34 -16.91
CA GLU A 80 -22.34 -9.56 -16.24
C GLU A 80 -22.36 -10.89 -15.50
N LYS A 81 -21.77 -11.92 -16.10
CA LYS A 81 -21.70 -13.27 -15.53
C LYS A 81 -20.73 -13.34 -14.35
N LEU A 82 -19.67 -12.55 -14.36
CA LEU A 82 -18.78 -12.42 -13.21
C LEU A 82 -19.42 -11.59 -12.09
N TYR A 83 -20.08 -10.49 -12.45
CA TYR A 83 -20.71 -9.57 -11.48
C TYR A 83 -21.83 -10.23 -10.69
N THR A 84 -22.65 -11.04 -11.34
CA THR A 84 -23.72 -11.84 -10.69
C THR A 84 -23.19 -12.92 -9.75
N LYS A 85 -21.92 -13.33 -9.90
CA LYS A 85 -21.26 -14.31 -9.04
C LYS A 85 -20.51 -13.68 -7.86
N MET A 86 -20.44 -12.35 -7.79
CA MET A 86 -19.79 -11.67 -6.67
C MET A 86 -20.57 -11.92 -5.36
N PRO A 87 -19.87 -12.04 -4.21
CA PRO A 87 -20.54 -12.26 -2.94
C PRO A 87 -21.41 -11.04 -2.57
N PRO A 88 -22.48 -11.23 -1.77
CA PRO A 88 -23.38 -10.14 -1.34
C PRO A 88 -22.67 -8.99 -0.62
N SER A 89 -21.49 -9.28 -0.08
CA SER A 89 -20.61 -8.33 0.55
C SER A 89 -20.02 -7.28 -0.41
N PHE A 90 -19.86 -7.61 -1.69
CA PHE A 90 -19.25 -6.77 -2.71
C PHE A 90 -20.07 -5.51 -2.93
N ARG A 91 -19.50 -4.33 -2.65
CA ARG A 91 -20.25 -3.06 -2.59
C ARG A 91 -20.09 -2.20 -3.83
N THR A 92 -19.21 -2.57 -4.75
CA THR A 92 -18.89 -1.76 -5.91
C THR A 92 -19.91 -1.97 -7.02
N SER A 93 -20.69 -0.94 -7.34
CA SER A 93 -21.68 -0.97 -8.40
C SER A 93 -21.06 -1.29 -9.77
N ALA A 94 -21.79 -1.99 -10.64
CA ALA A 94 -21.43 -2.21 -12.05
C ALA A 94 -21.07 -0.90 -12.79
N ALA A 95 -21.82 0.19 -12.57
CA ALA A 95 -21.51 1.50 -13.15
C ALA A 95 -20.12 2.03 -12.74
N THR A 96 -19.68 1.77 -11.51
CA THR A 96 -18.34 2.13 -11.03
C THR A 96 -17.28 1.28 -11.73
N LEU A 97 -17.50 -0.02 -11.91
CA LEU A 97 -16.58 -0.91 -12.60
C LEU A 97 -16.44 -0.52 -14.08
N TYR A 98 -17.55 -0.28 -14.79
CA TYR A 98 -17.55 0.20 -16.18
C TYR A 98 -16.80 1.53 -16.34
N ARG A 99 -16.99 2.44 -15.39
CA ARG A 99 -16.25 3.71 -15.35
C ARG A 99 -14.75 3.49 -15.17
N VAL A 100 -14.34 2.57 -14.30
CA VAL A 100 -12.92 2.19 -14.13
C VAL A 100 -12.37 1.57 -15.42
N LEU A 101 -13.14 0.72 -16.10
CA LEU A 101 -12.79 0.13 -17.39
C LEU A 101 -12.59 1.19 -18.49
N SER A 102 -13.49 2.17 -18.60
CA SER A 102 -13.33 3.28 -19.55
C SER A 102 -12.05 4.07 -19.25
N TYR A 103 -11.74 4.34 -17.99
CA TYR A 103 -10.47 5.01 -17.63
C TYR A 103 -9.24 4.18 -17.99
N ILE A 104 -9.29 2.86 -17.85
CA ILE A 104 -8.20 1.99 -18.32
C ILE A 104 -8.04 2.11 -19.83
N LYS A 105 -9.14 2.05 -20.60
CA LYS A 105 -9.13 2.20 -22.07
C LYS A 105 -8.56 3.56 -22.49
N GLU A 106 -8.96 4.63 -21.81
CA GLU A 106 -8.51 5.99 -22.07
C GLU A 106 -7.10 6.29 -21.51
N GLY A 107 -6.53 5.37 -20.72
CA GLY A 107 -5.23 5.56 -20.05
C GLY A 107 -5.25 6.64 -18.97
N VAL A 108 -6.41 6.92 -18.36
CA VAL A 108 -6.59 7.98 -17.37
C VAL A 108 -6.38 7.44 -15.96
N THR A 109 -5.44 8.03 -15.22
CA THR A 109 -5.25 7.75 -13.79
C THR A 109 -5.90 8.84 -12.94
N ARG A 110 -6.80 8.44 -12.04
CA ARG A 110 -7.54 9.38 -11.18
C ARG A 110 -7.05 9.39 -9.75
N ARG A 111 -6.39 8.33 -9.29
CA ARG A 111 -5.90 8.17 -7.92
C ARG A 111 -4.39 8.06 -7.90
N VAL A 112 -3.83 8.29 -6.72
CA VAL A 112 -2.38 8.23 -6.51
C VAL A 112 -2.09 7.21 -5.41
N GLY A 113 -1.09 6.39 -5.65
CA GLY A 113 -0.52 5.47 -4.67
C GLY A 113 0.95 5.80 -4.43
N THR A 114 1.48 5.25 -3.36
CA THR A 114 2.91 5.31 -3.03
C THR A 114 3.39 3.91 -2.69
N GLY A 115 4.47 3.48 -3.33
CA GLY A 115 5.17 2.23 -3.05
C GLY A 115 6.60 2.48 -2.63
N LEU A 116 7.12 1.68 -1.70
CA LEU A 116 8.49 1.81 -1.20
C LEU A 116 9.31 0.57 -1.55
N MET A 117 10.30 0.77 -2.42
CA MET A 117 11.37 -0.19 -2.66
C MET A 117 12.43 0.00 -1.58
N ILE A 118 12.41 -0.84 -0.54
CA ILE A 118 13.30 -0.69 0.61
C ILE A 118 14.42 -1.73 0.56
N THR A 119 15.68 -1.29 0.58
CA THR A 119 16.86 -2.17 0.55
C THR A 119 17.66 -2.09 1.84
N PRO A 120 18.32 -3.17 2.30
CA PRO A 120 19.21 -3.10 3.45
C PRO A 120 20.48 -2.29 3.13
N TRP A 121 21.21 -1.89 4.17
CA TRP A 121 22.45 -1.12 4.05
C TRP A 121 23.53 -1.79 3.18
N ASN A 122 23.56 -3.13 3.16
CA ASN A 122 24.62 -3.94 2.57
C ASN A 122 24.23 -4.62 1.24
N SER A 123 23.03 -4.39 0.70
CA SER A 123 22.64 -5.00 -0.58
C SER A 123 21.59 -4.15 -1.28
N GLN A 124 21.79 -3.88 -2.58
CA GLN A 124 20.80 -3.22 -3.42
C GLN A 124 19.89 -4.20 -4.16
N GLU A 125 20.26 -5.48 -4.20
CA GLU A 125 19.54 -6.55 -4.90
C GLU A 125 18.49 -7.24 -4.03
N LYS A 126 18.45 -6.92 -2.74
CA LYS A 126 17.51 -7.46 -1.78
C LYS A 126 16.50 -6.41 -1.35
N ILE A 127 15.22 -6.75 -1.43
CA ILE A 127 14.08 -5.87 -1.19
C ILE A 127 13.30 -6.34 0.03
N LEU A 128 12.91 -5.40 0.90
CA LEU A 128 12.01 -5.70 2.00
C LEU A 128 10.63 -6.00 1.45
N VAL A 129 10.14 -7.20 1.74
CA VAL A 129 8.77 -7.62 1.45
C VAL A 129 8.11 -8.13 2.71
N GLY A 130 6.79 -8.06 2.75
CA GLY A 130 5.96 -8.64 3.79
C GLY A 130 4.78 -9.40 3.18
N LYS A 131 4.18 -10.26 3.98
CA LYS A 131 2.93 -10.96 3.67
C LYS A 131 1.75 -10.09 4.10
N ASP A 132 0.87 -9.74 3.18
CA ASP A 132 -0.35 -8.97 3.51
C ASP A 132 -1.33 -9.87 4.28
N VAL A 133 -1.53 -9.53 5.55
CA VAL A 133 -2.44 -10.21 6.50
C VAL A 133 -3.63 -9.34 6.86
N SER A 134 -3.78 -8.17 6.24
CA SER A 134 -4.99 -7.37 6.43
C SER A 134 -6.21 -8.23 6.11
N THR A 135 -7.27 -8.07 6.90
CA THR A 135 -8.46 -8.96 6.89
C THR A 135 -8.77 -9.37 5.45
N PRO A 136 -8.78 -10.69 5.15
CA PRO A 136 -9.11 -11.19 3.81
C PRO A 136 -10.40 -10.52 3.39
N ARG A 137 -10.31 -9.63 2.44
CA ARG A 137 -11.48 -9.16 1.73
C ARG A 137 -11.23 -9.64 0.33
N ILE A 138 -11.76 -10.84 0.08
CA ILE A 138 -11.92 -11.49 -1.24
C ILE A 138 -12.90 -10.67 -2.11
N GLU A 139 -13.37 -9.54 -1.58
CA GLU A 139 -14.05 -8.50 -2.33
C GLU A 139 -13.13 -7.33 -2.63
N LEU A 140 -11.90 -7.23 -2.10
CA LEU A 140 -10.97 -6.10 -2.17
C LEU A 140 -9.65 -6.43 -2.93
N GLY A 141 -9.54 -7.45 -3.75
CA GLY A 141 -8.40 -7.64 -4.67
C GLY A 141 -7.08 -7.86 -3.96
N LYS A 142 -7.19 -8.36 -2.73
CA LYS A 142 -6.11 -8.71 -1.82
C LYS A 142 -6.22 -10.21 -1.61
N PRO A 143 -5.55 -11.03 -2.44
CA PRO A 143 -5.39 -12.43 -2.08
C PRO A 143 -4.71 -12.45 -0.72
N PHE A 144 -5.39 -12.99 0.29
CA PHE A 144 -4.86 -13.07 1.64
C PHE A 144 -3.51 -13.79 1.60
N GLY A 145 -2.52 -13.21 2.26
CA GLY A 145 -1.18 -13.77 2.27
C GLY A 145 -0.36 -13.50 1.01
N SER A 146 -0.77 -12.56 0.16
CA SER A 146 0.07 -12.11 -0.96
C SER A 146 1.33 -11.40 -0.46
N ILE A 147 2.44 -11.63 -1.16
CA ILE A 147 3.73 -10.99 -0.88
C ILE A 147 3.77 -9.64 -1.57
N THR A 148 4.11 -8.59 -0.83
CA THR A 148 4.14 -7.22 -1.36
C THR A 148 5.25 -6.38 -0.74
N ILE A 149 5.64 -5.30 -1.44
CA ILE A 149 6.41 -4.21 -0.84
C ILE A 149 5.46 -3.34 -0.01
N PRO A 150 5.97 -2.56 0.97
CA PRO A 150 5.17 -1.55 1.64
C PRO A 150 4.60 -0.57 0.62
N MET A 151 3.27 -0.49 0.55
CA MET A 151 2.58 0.35 -0.43
C MET A 151 1.13 0.64 -0.06
N GLY A 152 0.67 1.83 -0.40
CA GLY A 152 -0.69 2.25 -0.08
C GLY A 152 -1.14 3.48 -0.84
N PHE A 153 -2.36 3.93 -0.53
CA PHE A 153 -2.95 5.11 -1.17
C PHE A 153 -2.41 6.42 -0.61
N SER A 154 -2.33 7.40 -1.51
CA SER A 154 -1.87 8.76 -1.23
C SER A 154 -2.93 9.77 -1.62
N ARG A 155 -2.98 10.92 -0.94
CA ARG A 155 -3.83 12.02 -1.38
C ARG A 155 -3.05 12.83 -2.40
N LYS A 156 -3.72 13.31 -3.46
CA LYS A 156 -3.08 14.12 -4.51
C LYS A 156 -2.33 15.36 -4.00
N ARG A 157 -2.79 15.89 -2.87
CA ARG A 157 -2.21 17.09 -2.23
C ARG A 157 -1.14 16.79 -1.19
N ASP A 158 -0.92 15.52 -0.84
CA ASP A 158 0.13 15.16 0.12
C ASP A 158 1.50 15.43 -0.54
N SER A 159 2.46 15.93 0.23
CA SER A 159 3.84 15.94 -0.25
C SER A 159 4.36 14.49 -0.34
N ARG A 160 5.40 14.27 -1.14
CA ARG A 160 6.00 12.94 -1.27
C ARG A 160 6.60 12.45 0.04
N GLU A 161 7.16 13.35 0.84
CA GLU A 161 7.65 13.05 2.19
C GLU A 161 6.52 12.54 3.08
N MET A 162 5.36 13.21 3.09
CA MET A 162 4.19 12.75 3.84
C MET A 162 3.68 11.40 3.33
N ALA A 163 3.64 11.20 2.02
CA ALA A 163 3.20 9.94 1.43
C ALA A 163 4.13 8.77 1.80
N ILE A 164 5.45 8.97 1.75
CA ILE A 164 6.44 8.00 2.20
C ILE A 164 6.30 7.75 3.70
N LEU A 165 6.21 8.81 4.50
CA LEU A 165 6.07 8.72 5.95
C LEU A 165 4.85 7.90 6.34
N ARG A 166 3.71 8.10 5.66
CA ARG A 166 2.50 7.30 5.87
C ARG A 166 2.76 5.81 5.71
N ILE A 167 3.42 5.40 4.63
CA ILE A 167 3.71 3.98 4.38
C ILE A 167 4.69 3.43 5.41
N LEU A 168 5.74 4.19 5.74
CA LEU A 168 6.68 3.80 6.78
C LEU A 168 5.98 3.61 8.14
N GLN A 169 5.07 4.52 8.51
CA GLN A 169 4.36 4.44 9.78
C GLN A 169 3.36 3.28 9.86
N GLN A 170 2.67 2.97 8.76
CA GLN A 170 1.59 1.97 8.74
C GLN A 170 2.07 0.55 8.40
N GLU A 171 3.14 0.43 7.62
CA GLU A 171 3.53 -0.84 6.98
C GLU A 171 4.97 -1.27 7.24
N VAL A 172 5.79 -0.45 7.91
CA VAL A 172 7.20 -0.81 8.16
C VAL A 172 7.61 -0.64 9.62
N PHE A 173 7.24 0.47 10.27
CA PHE A 173 7.76 0.86 11.58
C PHE A 173 6.64 1.13 12.59
N THR A 174 5.56 0.36 12.54
CA THR A 174 4.36 0.57 13.36
C THR A 174 4.67 0.64 14.84
N ASP A 175 5.47 -0.29 15.38
CA ASP A 175 5.82 -0.29 16.80
C ASP A 175 6.72 0.89 17.19
N TYR A 176 7.60 1.34 16.30
CA TYR A 176 8.39 2.57 16.56
C TYR A 176 7.45 3.76 16.73
N VAL A 177 6.48 3.87 15.83
CA VAL A 177 5.50 4.98 15.80
C VAL A 177 4.57 4.94 17.01
N VAL A 178 4.06 3.76 17.37
CA VAL A 178 3.28 3.57 18.61
C VAL A 178 4.09 4.02 19.83
N ASN A 179 5.40 3.75 19.85
CA ASN A 179 6.31 4.23 20.90
C ASN A 179 6.81 5.67 20.72
N GLY A 180 6.17 6.48 19.86
CA GLY A 180 6.47 7.90 19.68
C GLY A 180 7.76 8.19 18.90
N LYS A 181 8.28 7.21 18.16
CA LYS A 181 9.51 7.33 17.37
C LYS A 181 9.20 7.24 15.88
N THR A 182 9.93 8.00 15.07
CA THR A 182 9.88 7.88 13.61
C THR A 182 11.31 7.72 13.09
N PRO A 183 11.59 6.76 12.19
CA PRO A 183 12.91 6.61 11.62
C PRO A 183 13.22 7.78 10.66
N ASP A 184 14.38 8.39 10.85
CA ASP A 184 14.88 9.44 9.95
C ASP A 184 15.57 8.80 8.74
N ILE A 185 14.76 8.37 7.77
CA ILE A 185 15.20 7.65 6.57
C ILE A 185 14.58 8.21 5.28
N ILE A 186 13.79 9.28 5.39
CA ILE A 186 13.10 9.88 4.24
C ILE A 186 14.06 10.87 3.58
N PRO A 187 14.41 10.68 2.30
CA PRO A 187 15.28 11.62 1.61
C PRO A 187 14.62 13.01 1.49
N VAL A 188 15.43 14.06 1.55
CA VAL A 188 14.98 15.43 1.27
C VAL A 188 14.56 15.54 -0.20
N ARG A 189 13.34 16.03 -0.46
CA ARG A 189 12.77 16.17 -1.82
C ARG A 189 12.84 14.86 -2.61
N PRO A 190 12.20 13.78 -2.11
CA PRO A 190 12.31 12.47 -2.69
C PRO A 190 11.71 12.47 -4.10
N LYS A 191 12.39 11.78 -5.02
CA LYS A 191 11.94 11.59 -6.40
C LYS A 191 11.62 10.11 -6.60
N PRO A 192 10.47 9.77 -7.21
CA PRO A 192 10.20 8.39 -7.55
C PRO A 192 11.19 7.94 -8.62
N PHE A 193 11.65 6.69 -8.55
CA PHE A 193 12.40 6.11 -9.66
C PHE A 193 11.47 5.55 -10.73
N MET A 194 10.19 5.35 -10.39
CA MET A 194 9.19 4.77 -11.28
C MET A 194 7.79 5.30 -10.98
N PHE A 195 7.01 5.50 -12.03
CA PHE A 195 5.56 5.60 -12.01
C PHE A 195 4.97 4.31 -12.60
N LEU A 196 4.15 3.63 -11.81
CA LEU A 196 3.42 2.43 -12.23
C LEU A 196 1.93 2.72 -12.27
N ASP A 197 1.34 2.65 -13.47
CA ASP A 197 -0.10 2.79 -13.64
C ASP A 197 -0.75 1.40 -13.48
N ILE A 198 -1.52 1.22 -12.41
CA ILE A 198 -2.31 0.02 -12.12
C ILE A 198 -3.79 0.43 -12.13
N VAL A 199 -4.54 -0.01 -13.14
CA VAL A 199 -5.94 0.36 -13.34
C VAL A 199 -6.11 1.89 -13.37
N ASP A 200 -6.85 2.52 -12.46
CA ASP A 200 -7.07 3.97 -12.37
C ASP A 200 -6.11 4.67 -11.39
N VAL A 201 -5.07 3.97 -10.92
CA VAL A 201 -4.11 4.43 -9.92
C VAL A 201 -2.74 4.62 -10.55
N ARG A 202 -2.17 5.81 -10.37
CA ARG A 202 -0.74 6.05 -10.58
C ARG A 202 0.02 5.85 -9.28
N VAL A 203 0.86 4.83 -9.21
CA VAL A 203 1.71 4.55 -8.06
C VAL A 203 3.08 5.21 -8.28
N GLU A 204 3.43 6.14 -7.40
CA GLU A 204 4.79 6.67 -7.32
C GLU A 204 5.65 5.72 -6.48
N VAL A 205 6.70 5.15 -7.08
CA VAL A 205 7.57 4.18 -6.40
C VAL A 205 8.90 4.83 -6.05
N PHE A 206 9.24 4.82 -4.76
CA PHE A 206 10.46 5.41 -4.22
C PHE A 206 11.44 4.33 -3.78
N TRP A 207 12.73 4.58 -3.96
CA TRP A 207 13.78 3.72 -3.42
C TRP A 207 14.33 4.33 -2.13
N ILE A 208 14.36 3.53 -1.07
CA ILE A 208 14.92 3.90 0.24
C ILE A 208 15.95 2.85 0.64
N LYS A 209 17.21 3.28 0.74
CA LYS A 209 18.27 2.45 1.32
C LYS A 209 18.29 2.65 2.83
N LEU A 210 18.07 1.57 3.58
CA LEU A 210 18.09 1.63 5.04
C LEU A 210 19.51 1.79 5.56
N PRO A 211 19.71 2.64 6.59
CA PRO A 211 20.89 2.59 7.44
C PRO A 211 21.04 1.24 8.15
N LYS A 212 22.27 0.93 8.59
CA LYS A 212 22.60 -0.33 9.29
C LYS A 212 21.72 -0.58 10.51
N ILE A 213 21.38 0.48 11.25
CA ILE A 213 20.53 0.40 12.45
C ILE A 213 19.11 -0.06 12.17
N TYR A 214 18.54 0.29 11.01
CA TYR A 214 17.17 -0.04 10.61
C TYR A 214 17.08 -1.28 9.73
N SER A 215 18.21 -1.85 9.30
CA SER A 215 18.23 -3.01 8.39
C SER A 215 18.02 -4.36 9.08
N LYS A 216 17.61 -4.39 10.35
CA LYS A 216 17.39 -5.64 11.11
C LYS A 216 15.90 -6.00 11.06
N MET A 217 15.57 -7.27 10.84
CA MET A 217 14.16 -7.75 10.76
C MET A 217 13.32 -7.32 11.96
N LYS A 218 13.89 -7.36 13.17
CA LYS A 218 13.24 -6.93 14.41
C LYS A 218 12.81 -5.46 14.45
N CYS A 219 13.29 -4.64 13.53
CA CYS A 219 12.87 -3.24 13.43
C CYS A 219 11.54 -3.10 12.68
N PHE A 220 11.12 -4.12 11.95
CA PHE A 220 9.93 -4.05 11.11
C PHE A 220 8.70 -4.59 11.83
N SER A 221 7.62 -3.82 11.77
CA SER A 221 6.35 -4.11 12.43
C SER A 221 5.20 -3.47 11.67
N SER A 222 4.12 -4.23 11.51
CA SER A 222 2.87 -3.75 10.91
C SER A 222 1.69 -4.60 11.34
N TYR A 223 0.53 -3.96 11.44
CA TYR A 223 -0.75 -4.68 11.58
C TYR A 223 -1.28 -5.20 10.24
N LYS A 224 -0.70 -4.77 9.11
CA LYS A 224 -1.13 -5.12 7.76
C LYS A 224 -0.17 -6.08 7.08
N LEU A 225 1.13 -5.94 7.34
CA LEU A 225 2.18 -6.79 6.79
C LEU A 225 2.85 -7.61 7.90
N GLN A 226 3.01 -8.91 7.69
CA GLN A 226 3.73 -9.82 8.59
C GLN A 226 4.84 -10.56 7.84
N ASP A 227 5.61 -11.38 8.56
CA ASP A 227 6.66 -12.24 7.99
C ASP A 227 7.67 -11.49 7.10
N PHE A 228 8.10 -10.31 7.57
CA PHE A 228 9.05 -9.48 6.85
C PHE A 228 10.33 -10.25 6.52
N LYS A 229 10.78 -10.10 5.28
CA LYS A 229 12.06 -10.64 4.83
C LYS A 229 12.66 -9.80 3.72
N PHE A 230 13.97 -9.90 3.57
CA PHE A 230 14.69 -9.38 2.42
C PHE A 230 14.70 -10.44 1.31
N MET A 231 13.99 -10.18 0.21
CA MET A 231 13.90 -11.05 -0.96
C MET A 231 14.76 -10.54 -2.10
N GLY A 232 15.45 -11.44 -2.81
CA GLY A 232 16.22 -11.08 -4.00
C GLY A 232 15.32 -10.62 -5.16
N ILE A 233 15.73 -9.57 -5.86
CA ILE A 233 14.99 -8.97 -6.97
C ILE A 233 14.72 -9.96 -8.11
N GLN A 234 15.66 -10.86 -8.41
CA GLN A 234 15.50 -11.88 -9.44
C GLN A 234 14.31 -12.80 -9.15
N LYS A 235 14.19 -13.25 -7.90
CA LYS A 235 13.06 -14.08 -7.45
C LYS A 235 11.72 -13.37 -7.64
N MET A 236 11.67 -12.06 -7.41
CA MET A 236 10.45 -11.26 -7.60
C MET A 236 10.07 -11.14 -9.08
N MET A 237 11.03 -11.11 -9.99
CA MET A 237 10.78 -11.04 -11.43
C MET A 237 10.29 -12.37 -12.03
N GLU A 238 10.68 -13.50 -11.45
CA GLU A 238 10.25 -14.85 -11.87
C GLU A 238 8.76 -15.13 -11.60
N ASN A 239 8.13 -14.38 -10.69
CA ASN A 239 6.69 -14.45 -10.39
C ASN A 239 6.14 -15.85 -10.04
N LYS A 240 6.92 -16.67 -9.34
CA LYS A 240 6.51 -18.03 -8.91
C LYS A 240 5.79 -18.06 -7.56
N ASP A 241 5.85 -16.98 -6.79
CA ASP A 241 5.15 -16.85 -5.51
C ASP A 241 3.83 -16.06 -5.68
N ASN A 242 2.95 -16.13 -4.69
CA ASN A 242 1.71 -15.34 -4.64
C ASN A 242 2.00 -13.85 -4.39
N PHE A 243 2.47 -13.12 -5.41
CA PHE A 243 2.74 -11.70 -5.30
C PHE A 243 1.50 -10.85 -5.53
N ARG A 244 1.44 -9.69 -4.87
CA ARG A 244 0.44 -8.66 -5.19
C ARG A 244 0.64 -8.13 -6.61
N ILE A 245 -0.45 -7.72 -7.25
CA ILE A 245 -0.45 -7.10 -8.59
C ILE A 245 0.55 -5.93 -8.64
N GLY A 246 1.30 -5.83 -9.74
CA GLY A 246 2.30 -4.78 -9.98
C GLY A 246 3.68 -5.05 -9.38
N MET A 247 3.83 -6.07 -8.52
CA MET A 247 5.13 -6.39 -7.89
C MET A 247 6.20 -6.78 -8.89
N LYS A 248 5.84 -7.58 -9.90
CA LYS A 248 6.74 -7.98 -10.99
C LYS A 248 7.21 -6.76 -11.79
N ASP A 249 6.30 -5.85 -12.09
CA ASP A 249 6.59 -4.61 -12.83
C ASP A 249 7.54 -3.70 -12.06
N VAL A 250 7.29 -3.54 -10.75
CA VAL A 250 8.17 -2.80 -9.86
C VAL A 250 9.57 -3.43 -9.77
N ALA A 251 9.66 -4.77 -9.67
CA ALA A 251 10.94 -5.46 -9.64
C ALA A 251 11.74 -5.29 -10.94
N LYS A 252 11.09 -5.45 -12.11
CA LYS A 252 11.71 -5.19 -13.42
C LYS A 252 12.17 -3.74 -13.55
N GLY A 253 11.30 -2.80 -13.17
CA GLY A 253 11.60 -1.36 -13.22
C GLY A 253 12.79 -1.00 -12.34
N TYR A 254 12.84 -1.53 -11.12
CA TYR A 254 13.96 -1.30 -10.22
C TYR A 254 15.26 -1.96 -10.72
N ASN A 255 15.20 -3.17 -11.29
CA ASN A 255 16.36 -3.82 -11.90
C ASN A 255 16.96 -2.96 -13.04
N LYS A 256 16.09 -2.39 -13.88
CA LYS A 256 16.51 -1.45 -14.94
C LYS A 256 17.11 -0.18 -14.32
N TYR A 257 16.49 0.36 -13.28
CA TYR A 257 16.96 1.56 -12.59
C TYR A 257 18.37 1.39 -12.00
N ILE A 258 18.64 0.30 -11.28
CA ILE A 258 19.97 0.04 -10.71
C ILE A 258 21.05 -0.14 -11.80
N GLN A 259 20.71 -0.76 -12.93
CA GLN A 259 21.62 -0.89 -14.08
C GLN A 259 21.96 0.47 -14.69
N LEU A 260 20.98 1.37 -14.80
CA LEU A 260 21.20 2.73 -15.30
C LEU A 260 22.03 3.58 -14.33
N LEU A 261 21.78 3.45 -13.02
CA LEU A 261 22.61 4.08 -11.99
C LEU A 261 24.06 3.61 -12.07
N GLY A 262 24.29 2.31 -12.23
CA GLY A 262 25.63 1.73 -12.39
C GLY A 262 26.37 2.22 -13.63
N ARG A 263 25.65 2.76 -14.63
CA ARG A 263 26.20 3.36 -15.85
C ARG A 263 26.32 4.89 -15.77
N ASN A 264 26.04 5.50 -14.62
CA ASN A 264 26.03 6.97 -14.41
C ASN A 264 25.12 7.74 -15.38
N ILE A 265 24.03 7.13 -15.84
CA ILE A 265 23.08 7.79 -16.73
C ILE A 265 22.07 8.56 -15.87
N ALA A 266 21.87 9.85 -16.15
CA ALA A 266 20.79 10.62 -15.52
C ALA A 266 19.45 9.98 -15.88
N THR A 267 18.76 9.40 -14.89
CA THR A 267 17.50 8.70 -15.14
C THR A 267 16.31 9.57 -14.77
N ASN A 268 15.50 9.90 -15.78
CA ASN A 268 14.11 10.26 -15.53
C ASN A 268 13.38 9.06 -14.89
N PRO A 269 12.34 9.30 -14.08
CA PRO A 269 11.53 8.22 -13.54
C PRO A 269 10.99 7.34 -14.68
N LEU A 270 11.06 6.02 -14.50
CA LEU A 270 10.52 5.06 -15.46
C LEU A 270 9.00 5.13 -15.45
N PHE A 271 8.35 5.15 -16.61
CA PHE A 271 6.89 5.06 -16.71
C PHE A 271 6.52 3.67 -17.22
N CYS A 272 5.61 3.00 -16.51
CA CYS A 272 5.17 1.65 -16.84
C CYS A 272 3.66 1.52 -16.62
N LYS A 273 2.98 0.86 -17.54
CA LYS A 273 1.62 0.36 -17.34
C LYS A 273 1.75 -1.08 -16.84
N SER A 274 0.95 -1.45 -15.84
CA SER A 274 1.00 -2.80 -15.29
C SER A 274 0.55 -3.86 -16.31
N ASP A 275 1.07 -5.08 -16.17
CA ASP A 275 0.66 -6.23 -16.99
C ASP A 275 -0.89 -6.40 -16.96
N LEU A 276 -1.53 -6.11 -15.81
CA LEU A 276 -2.99 -6.15 -15.66
C LEU A 276 -3.72 -5.16 -16.59
N ASN A 277 -3.19 -3.94 -16.77
CA ASN A 277 -3.82 -2.97 -17.68
C ASN A 277 -3.81 -3.46 -19.13
N PHE A 278 -2.76 -4.18 -19.54
CA PHE A 278 -2.69 -4.78 -20.88
C PHE A 278 -3.72 -5.90 -21.02
N LEU A 279 -3.77 -6.84 -20.07
CA LEU A 279 -4.74 -7.93 -20.06
C LEU A 279 -6.19 -7.43 -20.12
N LEU A 280 -6.50 -6.40 -19.33
CA LEU A 280 -7.82 -5.78 -19.34
C LEU A 280 -8.14 -5.12 -20.67
N THR A 281 -7.18 -4.42 -21.28
CA THR A 281 -7.40 -3.78 -22.59
C THR A 281 -7.72 -4.81 -23.68
N GLU A 282 -7.11 -6.00 -23.62
CA GLU A 282 -7.40 -7.11 -24.52
C GLU A 282 -8.77 -7.75 -24.22
N ALA A 283 -9.10 -7.97 -22.95
CA ALA A 283 -10.36 -8.58 -22.54
C ALA A 283 -11.61 -7.74 -22.92
N ILE A 284 -11.47 -6.41 -23.02
CA ILE A 284 -12.58 -5.49 -23.36
C ILE A 284 -12.60 -5.11 -24.86
N LYS A 285 -11.89 -5.85 -25.73
CA LYS A 285 -12.03 -5.77 -27.20
C LYS A 285 -13.19 -6.61 -27.76
N LEU A 286 -13.93 -7.30 -26.89
CA LEU A 286 -15.24 -7.88 -27.15
C LEU A 286 -16.35 -6.88 -26.78
#